data_AF-A0A329MIY6-F1
#
_entry.id   AF-A0A329MIY6-F1
#
_cell.length_a   1.000
_cell.length_b   1.000
_cell.length_c   1.000
_cell.angle_alpha   90.00
_cell.angle_beta   90.00
_cell.angle_gamma   90.00
#
_symmetry.space_group_name_H-M   'P 1'
#
loop_
_entity.id
_entity.type
_entity.pdbx_description
1 polymer ?
#
loop_
_entity_poly.entity_id
_entity_poly.type
_entity_poly.pdbx_seq_one_letter_code
_entity_poly.pdbx_strand_id
1 'polypeptide(L)'
;MSSITGWLVTHPWITYIMIYIFLVYVYNKVFRVRRLPILKEALVYLLIGVGAFVLLLFQVDLQLPIVPCLTVAVALMFMVRIRYWVEARQKRKQQ
;
A
#
# COMPACT_ATOMS: atom_id res chain seq x y z
N MET A 1 -19.97 -15.25 6.74
CA MET A 1 -19.40 -14.17 5.89
C MET A 1 -17.92 -13.95 6.26
N SER A 2 -17.08 -14.98 6.05
CA SER A 2 -15.65 -14.96 6.41
C SER A 2 -14.87 -16.00 5.58
N SER A 3 -15.22 -16.15 4.31
CA SER A 3 -14.60 -17.13 3.41
C SER A 3 -13.27 -16.62 2.81
N ILE A 4 -13.09 -15.30 2.75
CA ILE A 4 -11.98 -14.65 2.06
C ILE A 4 -10.68 -14.75 2.89
N THR A 5 -10.76 -14.48 4.20
CA THR A 5 -9.59 -14.55 5.10
C THR A 5 -9.07 -15.97 5.27
N GLY A 6 -9.95 -16.98 5.35
CA GLY A 6 -9.54 -18.38 5.45
C GLY A 6 -8.64 -18.82 4.29
N TRP A 7 -9.04 -18.48 3.06
CA TRP A 7 -8.29 -18.82 1.84
C TRP A 7 -6.96 -18.05 1.71
N LEU A 8 -6.95 -16.77 2.11
CA LEU A 8 -5.73 -15.95 2.15
C LEU A 8 -4.71 -16.43 3.20
N VAL A 9 -5.18 -17.04 4.30
CA VAL A 9 -4.32 -17.69 5.30
C VAL A 9 -3.77 -19.01 4.76
N THR A 10 -4.51 -19.73 3.91
CA THR A 10 -4.08 -21.04 3.38
C THR A 10 -2.93 -20.92 2.38
N HIS A 11 -2.79 -19.77 1.70
CA HIS A 11 -1.71 -19.51 0.74
C HIS A 11 -0.84 -18.29 1.15
N PRO A 12 0.05 -18.44 2.15
CA PRO A 12 0.87 -17.36 2.69
C PRO A 12 1.75 -16.68 1.62
N TRP A 13 2.18 -17.41 0.58
CA TRP A 13 2.97 -16.85 -0.53
C TRP A 13 2.18 -15.88 -1.42
N ILE A 14 0.90 -16.16 -1.69
CA ILE A 14 0.05 -15.28 -2.51
C ILE A 14 -0.21 -13.98 -1.75
N THR A 15 -0.53 -14.11 -0.46
CA THR A 15 -0.67 -13.00 0.46
C THR A 15 0.60 -12.14 0.52
N TYR A 16 1.78 -12.76 0.61
CA TYR A 16 3.06 -12.05 0.61
C TYR A 16 3.22 -11.16 -0.63
N ILE A 17 3.02 -11.74 -1.82
CA ILE A 17 3.16 -11.01 -3.08
C ILE A 17 2.16 -9.87 -3.14
N MET A 18 0.92 -10.10 -2.70
CA MET A 18 -0.11 -9.07 -2.72
C MET A 18 0.24 -7.92 -1.75
N ILE A 19 0.61 -8.22 -0.50
CA ILE A 19 1.07 -7.22 0.47
C ILE A 19 2.26 -6.43 -0.08
N TYR A 20 3.23 -7.13 -0.67
CA TYR A 20 4.40 -6.50 -1.27
C TYR A 20 4.03 -5.53 -2.39
N ILE A 21 3.15 -5.93 -3.31
CA ILE A 21 2.63 -5.06 -4.38
C ILE A 21 1.88 -3.86 -3.80
N PHE A 22 1.03 -4.07 -2.80
CA PHE A 22 0.31 -2.98 -2.12
C PHE A 22 1.27 -2.00 -1.45
N LEU A 23 2.28 -2.48 -0.73
CA LEU A 23 3.29 -1.62 -0.09
C LEU A 23 4.13 -0.87 -1.10
N VAL A 24 4.55 -1.52 -2.19
CA VAL A 24 5.26 -0.85 -3.29
C VAL A 24 4.39 0.24 -3.90
N TYR A 25 3.10 -0.02 -4.13
CA TYR A 25 2.16 0.96 -4.65
C TYR A 25 1.99 2.14 -3.68
N VAL A 26 1.76 1.86 -2.40
CA VAL A 26 1.65 2.85 -1.31
C VAL A 26 2.91 3.71 -1.27
N TYR A 27 4.09 3.09 -1.27
CA TYR A 27 5.36 3.78 -1.26
C TYR A 27 5.51 4.71 -2.47
N ASN A 28 5.23 4.19 -3.67
CA ASN A 28 5.35 4.92 -4.91
C ASN A 28 4.37 6.10 -5.00
N LYS A 29 3.21 6.04 -4.35
CA LYS A 29 2.18 7.10 -4.38
C LYS A 29 2.24 8.08 -3.21
N VAL A 30 2.50 7.62 -1.99
CA VAL A 30 2.52 8.44 -0.77
C VAL A 30 3.90 8.96 -0.47
N PHE A 31 4.87 8.06 -0.44
CA PHE A 31 6.21 8.36 0.07
C PHE A 31 7.15 8.88 -1.01
N ARG A 32 6.93 8.50 -2.28
CA ARG A 32 7.71 8.99 -3.42
C ARG A 32 7.29 10.41 -3.82
N VAL A 33 7.64 11.38 -2.97
CA VAL A 33 7.39 12.81 -3.17
C VAL A 33 8.47 13.45 -4.07
N ARG A 34 9.68 12.87 -4.13
CA ARG A 34 10.81 13.36 -4.94
C ARG A 34 11.46 12.22 -5.73
N ARG A 35 12.15 12.54 -6.83
CA ARG A 35 13.00 11.58 -7.58
C ARG A 35 14.19 11.21 -6.69
N LEU A 36 14.22 10.00 -6.14
CA LEU A 36 15.41 9.50 -5.46
C LEU A 36 16.43 8.99 -6.50
N PRO A 37 17.74 9.08 -6.21
CA PRO A 37 18.76 8.43 -7.03
C PRO A 37 18.56 6.91 -6.98
N ILE A 38 18.82 6.24 -8.11
CA ILE A 38 18.52 4.81 -8.36
C ILE A 38 19.06 3.89 -7.24
N LEU A 39 20.21 4.22 -6.67
CA LEU A 39 20.82 3.44 -5.58
C LEU A 39 19.99 3.47 -4.28
N LYS A 40 19.41 4.62 -3.95
CA LYS A 40 18.55 4.76 -2.75
C LYS A 40 17.18 4.13 -2.98
N GLU A 41 16.69 4.17 -4.21
CA GLU A 41 15.44 3.52 -4.59
C GLU A 41 15.53 2.00 -4.34
N ALA A 42 16.62 1.35 -4.78
CA ALA A 42 16.86 -0.07 -4.53
C ALA A 42 16.88 -0.43 -3.02
N LEU A 43 17.52 0.39 -2.19
CA LEU A 43 17.55 0.19 -0.73
C LEU A 43 16.14 0.24 -0.13
N VAL A 44 15.29 1.16 -0.60
CA VAL A 44 13.92 1.27 -0.08
C VAL A 44 13.07 0.09 -0.53
N TYR A 45 13.22 -0.39 -1.76
CA TYR A 45 12.54 -1.60 -2.22
C TYR A 45 12.93 -2.85 -1.41
N LEU A 46 14.20 -2.94 -0.98
CA LEU A 46 14.65 -3.97 -0.03
C LEU A 46 13.98 -3.81 1.34
N LEU A 47 13.95 -2.60 1.90
CA LEU A 47 13.28 -2.32 3.17
C LEU A 47 11.78 -2.64 3.12
N ILE A 48 11.11 -2.35 2.00
CA ILE A 48 9.70 -2.72 1.77
C ILE A 48 9.54 -4.24 1.74
N GLY A 49 10.47 -4.97 1.14
CA GLY A 49 10.48 -6.44 1.17
C GLY A 49 10.56 -6.99 2.60
N VAL A 50 11.47 -6.43 3.40
CA VAL A 50 11.59 -6.78 4.83
C VAL A 50 10.31 -6.42 5.59
N GLY A 51 9.74 -5.23 5.37
CA GLY A 51 8.48 -4.82 5.99
C GLY A 51 7.29 -5.70 5.59
N ALA A 52 7.23 -6.13 4.32
CA ALA A 52 6.22 -7.07 3.83
C ALA A 52 6.32 -8.43 4.53
N PHE A 53 7.56 -8.89 4.79
CA PHE A 53 7.80 -10.12 5.52
C PHE A 53 7.33 -10.01 6.99
N VAL A 54 7.65 -8.90 7.66
CA VAL A 54 7.16 -8.62 9.02
C VAL A 54 5.62 -8.57 9.05
N LEU A 55 4.99 -7.94 8.06
CA LEU A 55 3.53 -7.90 7.95
C LEU A 55 2.92 -9.28 7.70
N LEU A 56 3.59 -10.14 6.94
CA LEU A 56 3.15 -11.52 6.77
C LEU A 56 3.16 -12.27 8.10
N LEU A 57 4.19 -12.10 8.93
CA LEU A 57 4.23 -12.68 10.28
C LEU A 57 3.05 -12.19 11.13
N PHE A 58 2.73 -10.89 11.09
CA PHE A 58 1.51 -10.37 11.74
C PHE A 58 0.22 -11.04 11.25
N GLN A 59 0.15 -11.47 9.98
CA GLN A 59 -1.01 -12.19 9.46
C GLN A 59 -1.07 -13.63 9.98
N VAL A 60 0.08 -14.30 10.06
CA VAL A 60 0.17 -15.72 10.47
C VAL A 60 0.03 -15.86 11.98
N ASP A 61 0.73 -15.03 12.75
CA ASP A 61 0.80 -15.11 14.21
C ASP A 61 -0.38 -14.41 14.92
N LEU A 62 -0.85 -13.27 14.40
CA LEU A 62 -1.94 -12.49 15.01
C LEU A 62 -3.28 -12.64 14.27
N GLN A 63 -3.35 -13.43 13.19
CA GLN A 63 -4.55 -13.61 12.35
C GLN A 63 -5.17 -12.27 11.86
N LEU A 64 -4.35 -11.23 11.74
CA LEU A 64 -4.81 -9.90 11.40
C LEU A 64 -5.21 -9.80 9.92
N PRO A 65 -6.34 -9.16 9.59
CA PRO A 65 -6.75 -8.92 8.21
C PRO A 65 -5.95 -7.73 7.61
N ILE A 66 -4.67 -7.96 7.26
CA ILE A 66 -3.76 -6.91 6.74
C ILE A 66 -4.12 -6.45 5.33
N VAL A 67 -4.54 -7.36 4.46
CA VAL A 67 -4.96 -7.02 3.09
C VAL A 67 -6.05 -5.94 3.07
N PRO A 68 -7.20 -6.08 3.78
CA PRO A 68 -8.19 -5.02 3.82
C PRO A 68 -7.68 -3.76 4.53
N CYS A 69 -6.78 -3.86 5.51
CA CYS A 69 -6.13 -2.69 6.12
C CYS A 69 -5.34 -1.87 5.08
N LEU A 70 -4.52 -2.54 4.25
CA LEU A 70 -3.79 -1.91 3.15
C LEU A 70 -4.75 -1.34 2.09
N THR A 71 -5.83 -2.04 1.77
CA THR A 71 -6.87 -1.55 0.86
C THR A 71 -7.48 -0.24 1.36
N VAL A 72 -7.81 -0.14 2.64
CA VAL A 72 -8.32 1.09 3.25
C VAL A 72 -7.27 2.20 3.19
N ALA A 73 -6.01 1.91 3.50
CA ALA A 73 -4.93 2.88 3.40
C ALA A 73 -4.78 3.44 1.97
N VAL A 74 -4.84 2.57 0.95
CA VAL A 74 -4.82 2.96 -0.47
C VAL A 74 -6.05 3.80 -0.84
N ALA A 75 -7.23 3.42 -0.38
CA ALA A 75 -8.47 4.17 -0.63
C ALA A 75 -8.39 5.60 -0.07
N LEU A 76 -7.83 5.77 1.14
CA LEU A 76 -7.63 7.09 1.75
C LEU A 76 -6.72 7.98 0.90
N MET A 77 -5.63 7.45 0.33
CA MET A 77 -4.79 8.23 -0.58
C MET A 77 -5.55 8.66 -1.83
N PHE A 78 -6.38 7.76 -2.37
CA PHE A 78 -7.16 8.02 -3.57
C PHE A 78 -8.15 9.16 -3.32
N MET A 79 -8.80 9.16 -2.15
CA MET A 79 -9.69 10.22 -1.70
C MET A 79 -8.96 11.58 -1.63
N VAL A 80 -7.77 11.62 -1.02
CA VAL A 80 -6.96 12.85 -0.92
C VAL A 80 -6.53 13.35 -2.31
N ARG A 81 -6.15 12.45 -3.21
CA ARG A 81 -5.76 12.79 -4.59
C ARG A 81 -6.93 13.44 -5.35
N ILE A 82 -8.13 12.88 -5.23
CA ILE A 82 -9.36 13.43 -5.83
C ILE A 82 -9.62 14.83 -5.28
N ARG A 83 -9.52 15.01 -3.96
CA ARG A 83 -9.72 16.32 -3.33
C ARG A 83 -8.79 17.39 -3.90
N TYR A 84 -7.48 17.12 -3.97
CA TYR A 84 -6.53 18.05 -4.59
C TYR A 84 -6.84 18.34 -6.06
N TRP A 85 -7.32 17.35 -6.82
CA TRP A 85 -7.72 17.53 -8.22
C TRP A 85 -8.96 18.42 -8.38
N VAL A 86 -9.93 18.31 -7.47
CA VAL A 86 -11.12 19.16 -7.47
C VAL A 86 -10.75 20.59 -7.09
N GLU A 87 -9.97 20.78 -6.02
CA GLU A 87 -9.51 22.10 -5.58
C GLU A 87 -8.69 22.81 -6.68
N ALA A 88 -7.79 22.10 -7.36
CA ALA A 88 -7.01 22.66 -8.47
C ALA A 88 -7.87 23.07 -9.67
N ARG A 89 -8.97 22.35 -9.94
CA ARG A 89 -9.91 22.70 -11.02
C ARG A 89 -10.82 23.86 -10.66
N GLN A 90 -11.22 24.00 -9.40
CA GLN A 90 -12.05 25.13 -8.96
C GLN A 90 -11.29 26.46 -9.04
N LYS A 91 -10.00 26.50 -8.67
CA LYS A 91 -9.17 27.70 -8.78
C LYS A 91 -9.03 28.22 -10.21
N ARG A 92 -9.01 27.32 -11.21
CA ARG A 92 -8.94 27.70 -12.64
C ARG A 92 -10.23 28.28 -13.22
N LYS A 93 -11.37 28.12 -12.53
CA LYS A 93 -12.66 28.69 -12.97
C LYS A 93 -12.96 30.06 -12.34
N GLN A 94 -12.19 30.48 -11.34
CA GLN A 94 -12.36 31.76 -10.63
C GLN A 94 -11.33 32.83 -11.07
N GLN A 95 -10.33 32.47 -11.88
CA GLN A 95 -9.49 33.41 -12.64
C GLN A 95 -10.03 33.51 -14.06
#